data_AF-A0A928WC58-F1
#
_entry.id   AF-A0A928WC58-F1
#
_cell.length_a   1.000
_cell.length_b   1.000
_cell.length_c   1.000
_cell.angle_alpha   90.00
_cell.angle_beta   90.00
_cell.angle_gamma   90.00
#
_symmetry.space_group_name_H-M   'P 1'
#
loop_
_entity.id
_entity.type
_entity.pdbx_description
1 polymer ?
#
loop_
_entity_poly.entity_id
_entity_poly.type
_entity_poly.pdbx_seq_one_letter_code
_entity_poly.pdbx_strand_id
1 'polypeptide(L)'
;MNNRYSFVGGKQGIWRVIDVRSVSGSSLELVEKVNVVNDIVAELPLDSSWVLQSFISNIRYSKRDEVTALRAVQPGLNRSEAISAVLIPIKKSVQWWEMAQDERRAIFEEESHHTAVGLEYLPGVARRLLHCRDLGEQFDFLTWFEFAPEHTQAFDELLLRMRASKEWEYVEREVEVRLEREG
;
A
#
# COMPACT_ATOMS: atom_id res chain seq x y z
N MET A 1 5.11 14.12 16.15
CA MET A 1 4.53 13.98 14.79
C MET A 1 3.49 12.87 14.86
N ASN A 2 2.29 13.10 14.32
CA ASN A 2 1.26 12.07 14.22
C ASN A 2 1.73 10.98 13.25
N ASN A 3 1.63 9.71 13.64
CA ASN A 3 1.94 8.57 12.78
C ASN A 3 0.68 7.88 12.26
N ARG A 4 -0.51 8.37 12.61
CA ARG A 4 -1.82 7.84 12.19
C ARG A 4 -2.22 8.43 10.85
N TYR A 5 -2.78 7.58 10.00
CA TYR A 5 -3.35 7.98 8.73
C TYR A 5 -4.71 7.34 8.52
N SER A 6 -5.64 8.12 7.97
CA SER A 6 -6.96 7.67 7.54
C SER A 6 -7.13 7.91 6.03
N PHE A 7 -7.62 6.90 5.33
CA PHE A 7 -8.03 6.99 3.93
C PHE A 7 -9.55 6.95 3.90
N VAL A 8 -10.17 8.04 3.46
CA VAL A 8 -11.62 8.18 3.43
C VAL A 8 -12.08 8.16 1.98
N GLY A 9 -12.83 7.12 1.61
CA GLY A 9 -13.45 7.03 0.30
C GLY A 9 -14.83 7.69 0.30
N GLY A 10 -15.04 8.65 -0.58
CA GLY A 10 -16.29 9.42 -0.65
C GLY A 10 -16.29 10.42 -1.79
N LYS A 11 -16.88 11.59 -1.56
CA LYS A 11 -16.91 12.70 -2.55
C LYS A 11 -15.81 13.74 -2.37
N GLN A 12 -15.07 13.68 -1.27
CA GLN A 12 -14.05 14.66 -0.91
C GLN A 12 -12.63 14.08 -1.03
N GLY A 13 -11.64 14.96 -1.20
CA GLY A 13 -10.23 14.60 -1.35
C GLY A 13 -9.63 15.15 -2.64
N ILE A 14 -8.31 15.10 -2.75
CA ILE A 14 -7.56 15.54 -3.93
C ILE A 14 -7.28 14.41 -4.92
N TRP A 15 -7.55 13.16 -4.52
CA TRP A 15 -7.30 11.98 -5.34
C TRP A 15 -8.62 11.48 -5.91
N ARG A 16 -8.83 11.68 -7.21
CA ARG A 16 -9.96 11.14 -7.95
C ARG A 16 -9.78 9.65 -8.18
N VAL A 17 -10.82 8.86 -7.93
CA VAL A 17 -10.80 7.42 -8.20
C VAL A 17 -11.00 7.17 -9.70
N ILE A 18 -10.09 6.38 -10.27
CA ILE A 18 -10.11 5.94 -11.66
C ILE A 18 -10.74 4.55 -11.74
N ASP A 19 -10.34 3.66 -10.84
CA ASP A 19 -10.80 2.28 -10.82
C ASP A 19 -10.69 1.68 -9.41
N VAL A 20 -11.57 0.73 -9.11
CA VAL A 20 -11.53 -0.10 -7.91
C VAL A 20 -11.64 -1.56 -8.33
N ARG A 21 -10.55 -2.30 -8.18
CA ARG A 21 -10.48 -3.71 -8.57
C ARG A 21 -10.33 -4.60 -7.35
N SER A 22 -11.27 -5.52 -7.16
CA SER A 22 -11.05 -6.65 -6.26
C SER A 22 -10.09 -7.63 -6.90
N VAL A 23 -8.94 -7.83 -6.26
CA VAL A 23 -7.92 -8.80 -6.70
C VAL A 23 -8.14 -10.13 -6.01
N SER A 24 -8.44 -10.10 -4.71
CA SER A 24 -8.82 -11.27 -3.91
C SER A 24 -9.76 -10.85 -2.78
N GLY A 25 -10.75 -11.70 -2.48
CA GLY A 25 -11.74 -11.44 -1.43
C GLY A 25 -12.75 -10.33 -1.78
N SER A 26 -13.33 -9.71 -0.74
CA SER A 26 -14.35 -8.67 -0.91
C SER A 26 -13.75 -7.31 -1.28
N SER A 27 -14.36 -6.65 -2.27
CA SER A 27 -13.98 -5.32 -2.73
C SER A 27 -14.25 -4.22 -1.69
N LEU A 28 -13.79 -3.01 -2.00
CA LEU A 28 -14.33 -1.76 -1.45
C LEU A 28 -15.42 -1.21 -2.38
N GLU A 29 -16.30 -0.38 -1.82
CA GLU A 29 -17.30 0.35 -2.60
C GLU A 29 -16.61 1.39 -3.51
N LEU A 30 -17.08 1.50 -4.75
CA LEU A 30 -16.62 2.53 -5.68
C LEU A 30 -17.08 3.91 -5.19
N VAL A 31 -16.14 4.84 -5.12
CA VAL A 31 -16.35 6.22 -4.65
C VAL A 31 -15.74 7.19 -5.64
N GLU A 32 -16.08 8.49 -5.56
CA GLU A 32 -15.56 9.50 -6.49
C GLU A 32 -14.11 9.87 -6.16
N LYS A 33 -13.78 10.00 -4.88
CA LYS A 33 -12.50 10.50 -4.40
C LYS A 33 -12.03 9.79 -3.13
N VAL A 34 -10.72 9.86 -2.90
CA VAL A 34 -10.07 9.45 -1.66
C VAL A 34 -9.43 10.67 -1.00
N ASN A 35 -9.82 10.94 0.25
CA ASN A 35 -9.17 11.89 1.11
C ASN A 35 -8.15 11.18 2.02
N VAL A 36 -6.89 11.62 1.99
CA VAL A 36 -5.81 11.06 2.80
C VAL A 36 -5.49 12.03 3.93
N VAL A 37 -5.79 11.63 5.17
CA VAL A 37 -5.68 12.48 6.36
C VAL A 37 -4.55 11.95 7.25
N ASN A 38 -3.64 12.82 7.69
CA ASN A 38 -2.60 12.50 8.69
C ASN A 38 -3.14 12.65 10.13
N ASP A 39 -4.28 12.01 10.37
CA ASP A 39 -4.95 11.94 11.66
C ASP A 39 -5.94 10.78 11.72
N ILE A 40 -6.54 10.56 12.88
CA ILE A 40 -7.62 9.61 13.08
C ILE A 40 -8.95 10.24 12.68
N VAL A 41 -9.68 9.56 11.79
CA VAL A 41 -11.09 9.87 11.49
C VAL A 41 -11.98 8.91 12.28
N ALA A 42 -12.53 9.38 13.40
CA ALA A 42 -13.27 8.55 14.37
C ALA A 42 -14.66 8.12 13.88
N GLU A 43 -15.32 8.96 13.07
CA GLU A 43 -16.64 8.70 12.50
C GLU A 43 -16.59 8.82 10.98
N LEU A 44 -17.38 8.01 10.29
CA LEU A 44 -17.52 8.07 8.83
C LEU A 44 -18.10 9.44 8.46
N PRO A 45 -17.35 10.30 7.72
CA PRO A 45 -17.85 11.61 7.36
C PRO A 45 -19.11 11.51 6.48
N LEU A 46 -19.95 12.55 6.50
CA LEU A 46 -21.06 12.64 5.54
C LEU A 46 -20.51 12.53 4.10
N ASP A 47 -21.28 11.88 3.23
CA ASP A 47 -20.90 11.59 1.84
C ASP A 47 -19.63 10.72 1.66
N SER A 48 -19.29 9.91 2.66
CA SER A 48 -18.24 8.90 2.57
C SER A 48 -18.82 7.49 2.67
N SER A 49 -18.26 6.53 1.92
CA SER A 49 -18.69 5.12 1.94
C SER A 49 -17.81 4.27 2.86
N TRP A 50 -16.53 4.62 3.03
CA TRP A 50 -15.61 3.87 3.88
C TRP A 50 -14.47 4.72 4.45
N VAL A 51 -13.93 4.27 5.59
CA VAL A 51 -12.70 4.77 6.20
C VAL A 51 -11.78 3.57 6.45
N LEU A 52 -10.51 3.70 6.07
CA LEU A 52 -9.45 2.76 6.44
C LEU A 52 -8.45 3.48 7.35
N GLN A 53 -8.22 2.96 8.55
CA GLN A 53 -7.30 3.55 9.51
C GLN A 53 -5.98 2.80 9.55
N SER A 54 -4.88 3.51 9.77
CA SER A 54 -3.54 2.89 9.77
C SER A 54 -2.50 3.72 10.51
N PHE A 55 -1.31 3.17 10.71
CA PHE A 55 -0.19 3.90 11.30
C PHE A 55 1.15 3.53 10.65
N ILE A 56 2.08 4.50 10.65
CA ILE A 56 3.48 4.26 10.31
C ILE A 56 4.16 3.62 11.53
N SER A 57 4.94 2.56 11.27
CA SER A 57 5.65 1.79 12.29
C SER A 57 7.14 1.69 12.00
N ASN A 58 7.87 1.00 12.88
CA ASN A 58 9.26 0.61 12.65
C ASN A 58 9.36 -0.52 11.59
N ILE A 59 10.55 -0.67 11.02
CA ILE A 59 10.90 -1.74 10.09
C ILE A 59 10.71 -3.11 10.76
N ARG A 60 10.11 -4.06 10.02
CA ARG A 60 9.82 -5.43 10.50
C ARG A 60 10.73 -6.51 9.90
N TYR A 61 11.22 -6.32 8.67
CA TYR A 61 11.96 -7.36 7.94
C TYR A 61 13.31 -6.88 7.39
N SER A 62 13.37 -5.67 6.84
CA SER A 62 14.56 -5.23 6.11
C SER A 62 15.81 -5.13 6.99
N LYS A 63 16.91 -5.70 6.51
CA LYS A 63 18.25 -5.64 7.09
C LYS A 63 18.92 -4.29 6.78
N ARG A 64 20.08 -4.03 7.39
CA ARG A 64 20.77 -2.73 7.33
C ARG A 64 21.19 -2.35 5.91
N ASP A 65 21.76 -3.29 5.20
CA ASP A 65 22.17 -3.18 3.80
C ASP A 65 20.98 -2.88 2.87
N GLU A 66 19.88 -3.63 3.02
CA GLU A 66 18.62 -3.41 2.28
C GLU A 66 18.07 -2.00 2.51
N VAL A 67 18.03 -1.55 3.78
CA VAL A 67 17.61 -0.19 4.13
C VAL A 67 18.54 0.86 3.53
N THR A 68 19.84 0.58 3.47
CA THR A 68 20.83 1.50 2.89
C THR A 68 20.62 1.64 1.38
N ALA A 69 20.44 0.52 0.68
CA ALA A 69 20.14 0.50 -0.75
C ALA A 69 18.84 1.27 -1.05
N LEU A 70 17.76 1.00 -0.30
CA LEU A 70 16.48 1.68 -0.46
C LEU A 70 16.61 3.20 -0.26
N ARG A 71 17.31 3.64 0.79
CA ARG A 71 17.48 5.07 1.09
C ARG A 71 18.27 5.82 0.03
N ALA A 72 19.16 5.13 -0.68
CA ALA A 72 19.96 5.75 -1.72
C ALA A 72 19.15 6.17 -2.95
N VAL A 73 18.01 5.49 -3.22
CA VAL A 73 17.26 5.68 -4.48
C VAL A 73 15.77 5.97 -4.31
N GLN A 74 15.17 5.69 -3.14
CA GLN A 74 13.72 5.86 -2.97
C GLN A 74 13.32 7.35 -3.02
N PRO A 75 12.35 7.72 -3.86
CA PRO A 75 11.87 9.10 -3.92
C PRO A 75 10.94 9.41 -2.73
N GLY A 76 10.74 10.70 -2.46
CA GLY A 76 9.70 11.18 -1.56
C GLY A 76 8.30 11.10 -2.17
N LEU A 77 7.27 11.18 -1.33
CA LEU A 77 5.88 11.42 -1.76
C LEU A 77 5.69 12.88 -2.18
N ASN A 78 4.56 13.18 -2.83
CA ASN A 78 4.14 14.52 -3.27
C ASN A 78 5.08 15.18 -4.28
N ARG A 79 5.75 14.39 -5.12
CA ARG A 79 6.45 14.94 -6.29
C ARG A 79 5.43 15.58 -7.25
N SER A 80 5.83 16.66 -7.91
CA SER A 80 4.97 17.42 -8.83
C SER A 80 4.47 16.55 -9.99
N GLU A 81 5.34 15.72 -10.52
CA GLU A 81 5.08 14.80 -11.63
C GLU A 81 4.31 13.55 -11.21
N ALA A 82 4.30 13.21 -9.91
CA ALA A 82 3.62 12.03 -9.38
C ALA A 82 2.12 12.29 -9.19
N ILE A 83 1.40 12.37 -10.31
CA ILE A 83 -0.05 12.60 -10.36
C ILE A 83 -0.87 11.31 -10.41
N SER A 84 -0.23 10.15 -10.58
CA SER A 84 -0.88 8.84 -10.45
C SER A 84 -0.56 8.23 -9.09
N ALA A 85 -1.54 7.59 -8.47
CA ALA A 85 -1.34 6.86 -7.22
C ALA A 85 -2.17 5.57 -7.18
N VAL A 86 -1.74 4.64 -6.34
CA VAL A 86 -2.50 3.42 -6.06
C VAL A 86 -2.47 3.15 -4.57
N LEU A 87 -3.66 3.02 -3.98
CA LEU A 87 -3.86 2.48 -2.64
C LEU A 87 -4.16 0.98 -2.79
N ILE A 88 -3.37 0.14 -2.11
CA ILE A 88 -3.57 -1.31 -2.09
C ILE A 88 -3.66 -1.78 -0.63
N PRO A 89 -4.89 -1.92 -0.09
CA PRO A 89 -5.13 -2.56 1.19
C PRO A 89 -4.95 -4.08 1.06
N ILE A 90 -4.17 -4.67 1.96
CA ILE A 90 -3.79 -6.09 1.93
C ILE A 90 -4.09 -6.73 3.28
N LYS A 91 -4.71 -7.91 3.25
CA LYS A 91 -4.87 -8.81 4.39
C LYS A 91 -4.15 -10.11 4.12
N LYS A 92 -3.37 -10.57 5.09
CA LYS A 92 -2.72 -11.89 5.07
C LYS A 92 -3.46 -12.88 5.93
N SER A 93 -3.31 -14.15 5.60
CA SER A 93 -3.96 -15.26 6.28
C SER A 93 -3.51 -15.44 7.73
N VAL A 94 -4.32 -16.14 8.52
CA VAL A 94 -3.96 -16.51 9.90
C VAL A 94 -2.64 -17.30 9.94
N GLN A 95 -2.45 -18.24 9.00
CA GLN A 95 -1.23 -19.03 8.88
C GLN A 95 0.02 -18.15 8.75
N TRP A 96 -0.07 -17.03 8.01
CA TRP A 96 1.04 -16.08 7.94
C TRP A 96 1.39 -15.51 9.31
N TRP A 97 0.37 -15.13 10.08
CA TRP A 97 0.58 -14.48 11.38
C TRP A 97 0.98 -15.45 12.50
N GLU A 98 0.75 -16.75 12.33
CA GLU A 98 1.21 -17.80 13.26
C GLU A 98 2.69 -18.16 13.06
N MET A 99 3.26 -17.88 11.88
CA MET A 99 4.67 -18.12 11.60
C MET A 99 5.60 -17.27 12.46
N ALA A 100 6.72 -17.89 12.84
CA ALA A 100 7.83 -17.22 13.52
C ALA A 100 8.47 -16.13 12.63
N GLN A 101 9.29 -15.30 13.26
CA GLN A 101 9.86 -14.13 12.58
C GLN A 101 10.84 -14.50 11.46
N ASP A 102 11.65 -15.54 11.68
CA ASP A 102 12.59 -16.10 10.71
C ASP A 102 11.86 -16.72 9.52
N GLU A 103 10.81 -17.51 9.76
CA GLU A 103 9.97 -18.10 8.71
C GLU A 103 9.36 -17.03 7.80
N ARG A 104 8.72 -16.01 8.38
CA ARG A 104 8.17 -14.88 7.61
C ARG A 104 9.27 -14.10 6.86
N ARG A 105 10.46 -13.95 7.45
CA ARG A 105 11.56 -13.21 6.83
C ARG A 105 12.18 -13.97 5.65
N ALA A 106 12.25 -15.29 5.73
CA ALA A 106 12.69 -16.15 4.64
C ALA A 106 11.73 -16.02 3.44
N ILE A 107 10.43 -16.19 3.68
CA ILE A 107 9.41 -16.05 2.62
C ILE A 107 9.44 -14.64 2.01
N PHE A 108 9.51 -13.59 2.84
CA PHE A 108 9.47 -12.20 2.39
C PHE A 108 10.60 -11.85 1.39
N GLU A 109 11.84 -12.30 1.62
CA GLU A 109 12.96 -11.87 0.76
C GLU A 109 13.76 -13.02 0.15
N GLU A 110 14.00 -14.10 0.90
CA GLU A 110 14.89 -15.18 0.44
C GLU A 110 14.18 -15.99 -0.66
N GLU A 111 12.86 -16.12 -0.57
CA GLU A 111 12.04 -16.80 -1.58
C GLU A 111 11.29 -15.83 -2.50
N SER A 112 10.81 -14.69 -1.99
CA SER A 112 9.99 -13.75 -2.77
C SER A 112 10.74 -12.53 -3.27
N HIS A 113 11.94 -12.27 -2.75
CA HIS A 113 12.78 -11.13 -3.15
C HIS A 113 12.04 -9.79 -3.11
N HIS A 114 11.16 -9.57 -2.12
CA HIS A 114 10.26 -8.41 -2.09
C HIS A 114 11.01 -7.09 -2.19
N THR A 115 12.09 -6.91 -1.41
CA THR A 115 12.87 -5.68 -1.43
C THR A 115 13.68 -5.57 -2.72
N ALA A 116 14.35 -6.65 -3.13
CA ALA A 116 15.18 -6.65 -4.34
C ALA A 116 14.35 -6.37 -5.61
N VAL A 117 13.18 -7.00 -5.77
CA VAL A 117 12.26 -6.73 -6.87
C VAL A 117 11.72 -5.30 -6.78
N GLY A 118 11.31 -4.84 -5.60
CA GLY A 118 10.82 -3.48 -5.42
C GLY A 118 11.85 -2.40 -5.75
N LEU A 119 13.15 -2.67 -5.50
CA LEU A 119 14.26 -1.77 -5.84
C LEU A 119 14.36 -1.49 -7.34
N GLU A 120 14.01 -2.45 -8.20
CA GLU A 120 14.07 -2.30 -9.67
C GLU A 120 13.12 -1.22 -10.21
N TYR A 121 12.07 -0.87 -9.44
CA TYR A 121 11.07 0.13 -9.81
C TYR A 121 11.31 1.51 -9.16
N LEU A 122 12.44 1.67 -8.46
CA LEU A 122 12.92 2.95 -7.95
C LEU A 122 13.92 3.58 -8.96
N PRO A 123 13.95 4.92 -9.11
CA PRO A 123 13.22 5.94 -8.36
C PRO A 123 11.84 6.31 -8.94
N GLY A 124 11.32 5.55 -9.90
CA GLY A 124 10.06 5.86 -10.57
C GLY A 124 8.87 5.87 -9.61
N VAL A 125 8.82 4.92 -8.68
CA VAL A 125 7.70 4.71 -7.75
C VAL A 125 8.05 5.17 -6.34
N ALA A 126 7.31 6.14 -5.80
CA ALA A 126 7.35 6.47 -4.38
C ALA A 126 6.42 5.54 -3.61
N ARG A 127 6.75 5.21 -2.35
CA ARG A 127 5.94 4.29 -1.55
C ARG A 127 5.81 4.69 -0.09
N ARG A 128 4.71 4.27 0.52
CA ARG A 128 4.50 4.30 1.98
C ARG A 128 3.79 3.03 2.43
N LEU A 129 4.36 2.38 3.44
CA LEU A 129 3.76 1.24 4.12
C LEU A 129 3.13 1.71 5.43
N LEU A 130 1.88 1.32 5.65
CA LEU A 130 1.15 1.58 6.88
C LEU A 130 0.57 0.26 7.42
N HIS A 131 0.58 0.11 8.73
CA HIS A 131 0.07 -1.06 9.43
C HIS A 131 -1.31 -0.77 10.01
N CYS A 132 -2.20 -1.75 9.99
CA CYS A 132 -3.55 -1.60 10.54
C CYS A 132 -4.13 -2.86 11.21
N ARG A 133 -3.49 -4.03 11.06
CA ARG A 133 -3.91 -5.27 11.75
C ARG A 133 -4.14 -5.07 13.25
N ASP A 134 -3.17 -4.44 13.92
CA ASP A 134 -3.17 -4.29 15.39
C ASP A 134 -4.22 -3.28 15.89
N LEU A 135 -4.93 -2.60 14.97
CA LEU A 135 -6.07 -1.74 15.28
C LEU A 135 -7.41 -2.50 15.22
N GLY A 136 -7.41 -3.76 14.79
CA GLY A 136 -8.63 -4.52 14.53
C GLY A 136 -9.31 -4.18 13.19
N GLU A 137 -8.58 -3.53 12.27
CA GLU A 137 -9.09 -3.17 10.95
C GLU A 137 -9.31 -4.41 10.06
N GLN A 138 -10.13 -4.23 9.01
CA GLN A 138 -10.47 -5.30 8.06
C GLN A 138 -9.32 -5.69 7.10
N PHE A 139 -8.21 -4.96 7.12
CA PHE A 139 -6.96 -5.24 6.40
C PHE A 139 -5.80 -5.23 7.39
N ASP A 140 -4.66 -5.78 6.99
CA ASP A 140 -3.47 -5.80 7.84
C ASP A 140 -2.49 -4.66 7.51
N PHE A 141 -2.45 -4.27 6.24
CA PHE A 141 -1.61 -3.20 5.71
C PHE A 141 -2.40 -2.31 4.76
N LEU A 142 -2.08 -1.01 4.78
CA LEU A 142 -2.41 -0.09 3.69
C LEU A 142 -1.10 0.27 2.99
N THR A 143 -0.94 -0.14 1.74
CA THR A 143 0.22 0.20 0.93
C THR A 143 -0.14 1.29 -0.06
N TRP A 144 0.69 2.32 -0.12
CA TRP A 144 0.44 3.53 -0.90
C TRP A 144 1.60 3.77 -1.86
N PHE A 145 1.29 4.02 -3.12
CA PHE A 145 2.26 4.28 -4.17
C PHE A 145 1.91 5.54 -4.96
N GLU A 146 2.91 6.34 -5.32
CA GLU A 146 2.77 7.53 -6.17
C GLU A 146 3.83 7.54 -7.28
N PHE A 147 3.43 7.82 -8.50
CA PHE A 147 4.33 7.83 -9.66
C PHE A 147 3.81 8.74 -10.77
N ALA A 148 4.70 9.11 -11.69
CA ALA A 148 4.32 9.81 -12.90
C ALA A 148 3.62 8.85 -13.89
N PRO A 149 2.68 9.33 -14.73
CA PRO A 149 1.92 8.47 -15.65
C PRO A 149 2.79 7.57 -16.54
N GLU A 150 3.99 8.02 -16.91
CA GLU A 150 4.97 7.25 -17.69
C GLU A 150 5.44 5.95 -17.01
N HIS A 151 5.29 5.83 -15.69
CA HIS A 151 5.64 4.63 -14.93
C HIS A 151 4.46 3.66 -14.70
N THR A 152 3.27 3.94 -15.24
CA THR A 152 2.08 3.10 -15.04
C THR A 152 2.32 1.65 -15.47
N GLN A 153 2.88 1.43 -16.67
CA GLN A 153 3.16 0.08 -17.16
C GLN A 153 4.19 -0.66 -16.30
N ALA A 154 5.23 0.04 -15.85
CA ALA A 154 6.23 -0.54 -14.96
C ALA A 154 5.62 -0.91 -13.61
N PHE A 155 4.74 -0.07 -13.06
CA PHE A 155 4.03 -0.39 -11.82
C PHE A 155 3.10 -1.61 -11.98
N ASP A 156 2.40 -1.73 -13.10
CA ASP A 156 1.57 -2.91 -13.39
C ASP A 156 2.40 -4.19 -13.47
N GLU A 157 3.59 -4.12 -14.07
CA GLU A 157 4.54 -5.24 -14.09
C GLU A 157 5.03 -5.62 -12.69
N LEU A 158 5.34 -4.63 -11.84
CA LEU A 158 5.68 -4.87 -10.43
C LEU A 158 4.56 -5.63 -9.72
N LEU A 159 3.30 -5.21 -9.89
CA LEU A 159 2.16 -5.90 -9.27
C LEU A 159 2.04 -7.34 -9.76
N LEU A 160 2.25 -7.61 -11.05
CA LEU A 160 2.24 -8.98 -11.58
C LEU A 160 3.34 -9.84 -10.97
N ARG A 161 4.56 -9.30 -10.81
CA ARG A 161 5.69 -10.02 -10.19
C ARG A 161 5.44 -10.31 -8.71
N MET A 162 4.95 -9.33 -7.95
CA MET A 162 4.54 -9.52 -6.55
C MET A 162 3.42 -10.57 -6.45
N ARG A 163 2.41 -10.44 -7.33
CA ARG A 163 1.39 -11.42 -7.76
C ARG A 163 1.83 -12.88 -7.72
N ALA A 164 2.96 -13.13 -8.37
CA ALA A 164 3.46 -14.48 -8.61
C ALA A 164 4.41 -14.99 -7.52
N SER A 165 4.69 -14.20 -6.48
CA SER A 165 5.66 -14.56 -5.44
C SER A 165 5.08 -15.53 -4.40
N LYS A 166 5.99 -16.21 -3.69
CA LYS A 166 5.62 -17.11 -2.58
C LYS A 166 4.89 -16.37 -1.46
N GLU A 167 5.28 -15.12 -1.18
CA GLU A 167 4.65 -14.27 -0.19
C GLU A 167 3.16 -14.05 -0.48
N TRP A 168 2.78 -13.95 -1.76
CA TRP A 168 1.42 -13.67 -2.15
C TRP A 168 0.46 -14.84 -2.03
N GLU A 169 0.97 -16.07 -1.89
CA GLU A 169 0.15 -17.24 -1.53
C GLU A 169 -0.55 -17.06 -0.17
N TYR A 170 -0.04 -16.16 0.69
CA TYR A 170 -0.59 -15.87 2.00
C TYR A 170 -1.52 -14.64 2.02
N VAL A 171 -1.78 -14.00 0.87
CA VAL A 171 -2.70 -12.86 0.78
C VAL A 171 -4.13 -13.37 0.56
N GLU A 172 -5.03 -13.07 1.50
CA GLU A 172 -6.43 -13.52 1.45
C GLU A 172 -7.42 -12.43 1.03
N ARG A 173 -7.00 -11.16 1.11
CA ARG A 173 -7.80 -10.03 0.62
C ARG A 173 -6.89 -8.93 0.09
N GLU A 174 -7.18 -8.48 -1.13
CA GLU A 174 -6.44 -7.42 -1.81
C GLU A 174 -7.38 -6.63 -2.71
N VAL A 175 -7.32 -5.31 -2.60
CA VAL A 175 -8.09 -4.38 -3.45
C VAL A 175 -7.12 -3.36 -4.03
N GLU A 176 -7.18 -3.10 -5.33
CA GLU A 176 -6.50 -1.96 -5.95
C GLU A 176 -7.48 -0.79 -6.06
N VAL A 177 -7.11 0.37 -5.50
CA VAL A 177 -7.80 1.63 -5.73
C VAL A 177 -6.85 2.54 -6.51
N ARG A 178 -7.12 2.72 -7.80
CA ARG A 178 -6.30 3.55 -8.70
C ARG A 178 -6.79 4.98 -8.70
N LEU A 179 -5.84 5.91 -8.62
CA LEU A 179 -6.11 7.31 -8.29
C LEU A 179 -5.33 8.24 -9.22
N GLU A 180 -5.91 9.39 -9.51
CA GLU A 180 -5.22 10.54 -10.10
C GLU A 180 -5.39 11.77 -9.21
N ARG A 181 -4.31 12.54 -9.06
CA ARG A 181 -4.34 13.81 -8.33
C ARG A 181 -5.02 14.86 -9.19
N GLU A 182 -6.08 15.46 -8.68
CA GLU A 182 -6.67 16.66 -9.28
C GLU A 182 -5.76 17.87 -9.02
N GLY A 183 -5.59 18.70 -10.05
CA GLY A 183 -4.75 19.91 -10.02
C GLY A 183 -5.38 21.07 -9.25
#